data_AF-A0A7R5L568-F1
#
_entry.id   AF-A0A7R5L568-F1
#
_cell.length_a   1.000
_cell.length_b   1.000
_cell.length_c   1.000
_cell.angle_alpha   90.00
_cell.angle_beta   90.00
_cell.angle_gamma   90.00
#
_symmetry.space_group_name_H-M   'P 1'
#
loop_
_entity.id
_entity.type
_entity.pdbx_description
1 polymer ?
#
loop_
_entity_poly.entity_id
_entity_poly.type
_entity_poly.pdbx_seq_one_letter_code
_entity_poly.pdbx_strand_id
1 'polypeptide(L)'
;MSSSNAVGVLIPSPITDCLLGPVCCLQVIKAGVETTCKCHGVSGSCTVRTCWRQLSPFHEIGKQLKQKYETSLKVGSTTNEATGEGDISPPKKSIPGHSDQIPRTTDLVYIDDSPSFCMMSRYSPGTSGRKCYKDKNCDSICCGRGHNTQSRVVTRPCQCQVRWCCYVECKQCTQREEVYTCKD
;
A
#
# COMPACT_ATOMS: atom_id res chain seq x y z
N MET A 1 18.76 5.55 -2.65
CA MET A 1 17.94 5.51 -1.42
C MET A 1 16.49 5.17 -1.77
N SER A 2 16.20 3.89 -2.02
CA SER A 2 14.82 3.38 -2.13
C SER A 2 14.61 2.25 -1.12
N SER A 3 15.06 2.50 0.11
CA SER A 3 14.85 1.62 1.24
C SER A 3 13.48 1.96 1.84
N SER A 4 12.41 1.36 1.33
CA SER A 4 11.22 1.17 2.16
C SER A 4 11.63 0.12 3.20
N ASN A 5 11.90 0.57 4.43
CA ASN A 5 12.48 -0.22 5.52
C ASN A 5 11.55 -1.30 6.08
N ALA A 6 10.55 -1.77 5.34
CA ALA A 6 9.51 -2.63 5.91
C ALA A 6 8.74 -3.48 4.89
N VAL A 7 9.32 -4.06 3.85
CA VAL A 7 8.62 -5.13 3.13
C VAL A 7 8.50 -6.34 4.06
N GLY A 8 7.33 -6.47 4.70
CA GLY A 8 6.93 -7.68 5.41
C GLY A 8 7.17 -8.88 4.51
N VAL A 9 8.15 -9.69 4.87
CA VAL A 9 8.42 -10.93 4.16
C VAL A 9 7.36 -11.94 4.62
N LEU A 10 6.42 -12.24 3.74
CA LEU A 10 5.62 -13.47 3.84
C LEU A 10 6.55 -14.63 3.45
N ILE A 11 7.25 -15.21 4.43
CA ILE A 11 7.91 -16.52 4.24
C ILE A 11 6.90 -17.61 4.62
N PRO A 12 6.69 -18.64 3.78
CA PRO A 12 5.94 -19.81 4.17
C PRO A 12 6.85 -20.71 5.02
N SER A 13 6.66 -20.74 6.33
CA SER A 13 7.25 -21.78 7.18
C SER A 13 6.30 -22.16 8.32
N PRO A 14 6.21 -23.47 8.66
CA PRO A 14 5.01 -24.05 9.27
C PRO A 14 5.04 -24.13 10.80
N ILE A 15 5.72 -23.23 11.51
CA ILE A 15 5.90 -23.36 12.97
C ILE A 15 5.70 -22.00 13.67
N THR A 16 4.61 -21.93 14.44
CA THR A 16 4.28 -21.01 15.57
C THR A 16 4.03 -19.52 15.30
N ASP A 17 2.80 -19.22 14.85
CA ASP A 17 1.74 -18.40 15.49
C ASP A 17 1.97 -17.00 16.13
N CYS A 18 3.14 -16.36 16.09
CA CYS A 18 3.30 -15.02 16.71
C CYS A 18 4.09 -14.01 15.87
N LEU A 19 3.69 -13.75 14.62
CA LEU A 19 4.24 -12.68 13.76
C LEU A 19 3.08 -11.91 13.08
N LEU A 20 2.49 -10.94 13.79
CA LEU A 20 1.18 -10.30 13.55
C LEU A 20 1.03 -9.53 12.21
N GLY A 21 0.94 -10.24 11.09
CA GLY A 21 0.29 -9.78 9.86
C GLY A 21 -1.25 -9.90 9.90
N PRO A 22 -1.84 -11.06 10.24
CA PRO A 22 -3.29 -11.27 10.09
C PRO A 22 -4.14 -10.53 11.13
N VAL A 23 -3.66 -10.36 12.35
CA VAL A 23 -4.42 -9.71 13.43
C VAL A 23 -4.54 -8.20 13.20
N CYS A 24 -3.45 -7.53 12.82
CA CYS A 24 -3.46 -6.11 12.47
C CYS A 24 -4.36 -5.84 11.25
N CYS A 25 -4.21 -6.63 10.18
CA CYS A 25 -5.04 -6.51 8.98
C CYS A 25 -6.54 -6.70 9.29
N LEU A 26 -6.88 -7.73 10.07
CA LEU A 26 -8.27 -7.99 10.44
C LEU A 26 -8.84 -6.88 11.34
N GLN A 27 -8.04 -6.31 12.22
CA GLN A 27 -8.45 -5.16 13.04
C GLN A 27 -8.74 -3.93 12.19
N VAL A 28 -7.91 -3.60 11.21
CA VAL A 28 -8.15 -2.46 10.30
C VAL A 28 -9.42 -2.69 9.47
N ILE A 29 -9.64 -3.91 8.96
CA ILE A 29 -10.85 -4.24 8.20
C ILE A 29 -12.10 -4.14 9.09
N LYS A 30 -12.04 -4.67 10.32
CA LYS A 30 -13.17 -4.61 11.27
C LYS A 30 -13.49 -3.17 11.69
N ALA A 31 -12.47 -2.33 11.85
CA ALA A 31 -12.63 -0.92 12.18
C ALA A 31 -13.25 -0.12 11.02
N GLY A 32 -12.96 -0.48 9.77
CA GLY A 32 -13.55 0.12 8.57
C GLY A 32 -14.94 -0.40 8.20
N VAL A 33 -15.73 -0.90 9.17
CA VAL A 33 -17.13 -1.25 8.93
C VAL A 33 -18.00 -0.06 9.33
N GLU A 34 -18.75 0.47 8.37
CA GLU A 34 -19.61 1.64 8.54
C GLU A 34 -21.08 1.31 8.33
N THR A 35 -21.96 2.05 8.99
CA THR A 35 -23.41 1.95 8.76
C THR A 35 -23.80 2.86 7.60
N THR A 36 -24.28 2.28 6.51
CA THR A 36 -24.81 3.01 5.36
C THR A 36 -26.32 2.89 5.32
N CYS A 37 -26.99 3.99 4.97
CA CYS A 37 -28.45 4.04 4.89
C CYS A 37 -28.92 4.46 3.50
N LYS A 38 -30.00 3.85 3.01
CA LYS A 38 -30.76 4.34 1.85
C LYS A 38 -32.12 4.87 2.29
N CYS A 39 -32.39 6.11 1.88
CA CYS A 39 -33.67 6.78 2.08
C CYS A 39 -34.65 6.37 0.98
N HIS A 40 -35.90 6.09 1.36
CA HIS A 40 -36.95 5.69 0.43
C HIS A 40 -38.33 6.20 0.86
N GLY A 41 -38.37 7.35 1.53
CA GLY A 41 -39.60 8.10 1.77
C GLY A 41 -40.12 8.76 0.49
N VAL A 42 -41.33 9.32 0.56
CA VAL A 42 -42.00 10.01 -0.55
C VAL A 42 -41.07 11.07 -1.15
N SER A 43 -40.96 11.07 -2.48
CA SER A 43 -40.09 11.98 -3.25
C SER A 43 -38.60 11.94 -2.87
N GLY A 44 -38.11 10.80 -2.36
CA GLY A 44 -36.71 10.64 -1.93
C GLY A 44 -36.42 11.15 -0.52
N SER A 45 -37.44 11.46 0.28
CA SER A 45 -37.30 11.83 1.69
C SER A 45 -36.64 10.73 2.52
N CYS A 46 -35.94 11.13 3.60
CA CYS A 46 -35.32 10.22 4.57
C CYS A 46 -36.17 9.93 5.81
N THR A 47 -37.47 10.28 5.80
CA THR A 47 -38.40 9.94 6.90
C THR A 47 -38.48 8.44 7.16
N VAL A 48 -38.36 7.64 6.10
CA VAL A 48 -38.14 6.19 6.18
C VAL A 48 -36.82 5.86 5.51
N ARG A 49 -35.98 5.10 6.19
CA ARG A 49 -34.67 4.65 5.69
C ARG A 49 -34.36 3.25 6.17
N THR A 50 -33.65 2.49 5.34
CA THR A 50 -33.07 1.19 5.71
C THR A 50 -31.57 1.36 5.80
N CYS A 51 -30.99 0.89 6.90
CA CYS A 51 -29.55 0.92 7.13
C CYS A 51 -28.98 -0.50 7.21
N TRP A 52 -27.76 -0.69 6.73
CA TRP A 52 -26.99 -1.92 6.89
C TRP A 52 -25.53 -1.60 7.16
N ARG A 53 -24.81 -2.55 7.76
CA ARG A 53 -23.36 -2.44 7.93
C ARG A 53 -22.69 -2.90 6.65
N GLN A 54 -21.75 -2.11 6.14
CA GLN A 54 -20.92 -2.45 5.00
C GLN A 54 -19.47 -2.03 5.23
N LEU A 55 -18.56 -2.66 4.49
CA LEU A 55 -17.15 -2.26 4.52
C LEU A 55 -16.98 -0.91 3.80
N SER A 56 -16.07 -0.07 4.31
CA SER A 56 -15.59 1.11 3.61
C SER A 56 -14.93 0.70 2.28
N PRO A 57 -14.84 1.62 1.29
CA PRO A 57 -14.14 1.36 0.04
C PRO A 57 -12.72 0.85 0.29
N PHE A 58 -12.30 -0.19 -0.44
CA PHE A 58 -11.03 -0.86 -0.19
C PHE A 58 -9.80 0.07 -0.32
N HIS A 59 -9.88 1.14 -1.13
CA HIS A 59 -8.82 2.14 -1.21
C HIS A 59 -8.53 2.81 0.14
N GLU A 60 -9.56 3.10 0.95
CA GLU A 60 -9.40 3.69 2.28
C GLU A 60 -8.75 2.70 3.26
N ILE A 61 -9.15 1.43 3.20
CA ILE A 61 -8.52 0.35 3.98
C ILE A 61 -7.05 0.19 3.59
N GLY A 62 -6.76 0.19 2.29
CA GLY A 62 -5.41 0.10 1.75
C GLY A 62 -4.53 1.28 2.19
N LYS A 63 -5.08 2.50 2.24
CA LYS A 63 -4.38 3.69 2.74
C LYS A 63 -4.01 3.56 4.22
N GLN A 64 -4.93 3.06 5.06
CA GLN A 64 -4.67 2.83 6.49
C GLN A 64 -3.60 1.75 6.70
N LEU A 65 -3.68 0.64 5.96
CA LEU A 65 -2.66 -0.41 6.01
C LEU A 65 -1.30 0.10 5.53
N LYS A 66 -1.27 0.92 4.48
CA LYS A 66 -0.05 1.54 3.97
C LYS A 66 0.60 2.48 4.99
N GLN A 67 -0.20 3.24 5.73
CA GLN A 67 0.31 4.09 6.81
C GLN A 67 0.93 3.24 7.92
N LYS A 68 0.26 2.16 8.37
CA LYS A 68 0.81 1.23 9.37
C LYS A 68 2.10 0.55 8.90
N TYR A 69 2.19 0.25 7.61
CA TYR A 69 3.40 -0.27 6.98
C TYR A 69 4.56 0.74 7.03
N GLU A 70 4.29 2.02 6.74
CA GLU A 70 5.32 3.08 6.75
C GLU A 70 5.81 3.41 8.16
N THR A 71 4.96 3.22 9.18
CA THR A 71 5.29 3.44 10.60
C THR A 71 5.60 2.14 11.35
N SER A 72 5.93 1.05 10.64
CA SER A 72 6.19 -0.24 11.27
C SER A 72 7.47 -0.25 12.11
N LEU A 73 7.52 -1.10 13.13
CA LEU A 73 8.62 -1.16 14.11
C LEU A 73 9.49 -2.40 13.92
N LYS A 74 10.82 -2.20 13.98
CA LYS A 74 11.77 -3.32 14.02
C LYS A 74 11.84 -3.90 15.42
N VAL A 75 11.71 -5.21 15.56
CA VAL A 75 11.81 -5.93 16.84
C VAL A 75 12.92 -6.97 16.79
N GLY A 76 13.52 -7.28 17.95
CA GLY A 76 14.54 -8.32 18.06
C GLY A 76 13.90 -9.67 18.36
N SER A 77 14.51 -10.77 17.90
CA SER A 77 14.19 -12.10 18.39
C SER A 77 15.22 -12.53 19.43
N THR A 78 14.76 -12.93 20.62
CA THR A 78 15.59 -13.53 21.65
C THR A 78 15.03 -14.90 21.99
N THR A 79 15.77 -15.94 21.63
CA THR A 79 15.47 -17.30 22.07
C THR A 79 15.99 -17.49 23.50
N ASN A 80 15.10 -17.76 24.45
CA ASN A 80 15.52 -18.24 25.76
C ASN A 80 15.97 -19.70 25.63
N GLU A 81 17.28 -19.94 25.70
CA GLU A 81 17.88 -21.28 25.55
C GLU A 81 17.37 -22.29 26.59
N ALA A 82 16.81 -21.82 27.71
CA ALA A 82 16.25 -22.66 28.78
C ALA A 82 14.84 -23.24 28.48
N THR A 83 14.05 -22.61 27.60
CA THR A 83 12.67 -23.05 27.28
C THR A 83 12.47 -23.38 25.80
N GLY A 84 13.41 -23.04 24.92
CA GLY A 84 13.27 -23.22 23.46
C GLY A 84 12.20 -22.32 22.84
N GLU A 85 11.66 -21.38 23.61
CA GLU A 85 10.60 -20.46 23.21
C GLU A 85 11.22 -19.13 22.75
N GLY A 86 10.91 -18.73 21.52
CA GLY A 86 11.38 -17.46 20.95
C GLY A 86 10.54 -16.30 21.46
N ASP A 87 11.12 -15.41 22.26
CA ASP A 87 10.46 -14.20 22.73
C ASP A 87 10.85 -12.99 21.88
N ILE A 88 9.90 -12.07 21.66
CA ILE A 88 10.14 -10.84 20.92
C ILE A 88 10.70 -9.80 21.89
N SER A 89 11.99 -9.51 21.75
CA SER A 89 12.63 -8.46 22.53
C SER A 89 12.22 -7.06 22.03
N PRO A 90 11.98 -6.10 22.94
CA PRO A 90 11.78 -4.70 22.56
C PRO A 90 13.00 -4.16 21.79
N PRO A 91 12.80 -3.13 20.94
CA PRO A 91 13.84 -2.61 20.06
C PRO A 91 15.10 -2.21 20.84
N LYS A 92 16.19 -2.96 20.68
CA LYS A 92 17.51 -2.60 21.20
C LYS A 92 18.18 -1.60 20.25
N LYS A 93 17.79 -0.32 20.34
CA LYS A 93 18.60 0.90 20.11
C LYS A 93 17.71 2.08 19.72
N SER A 94 17.85 3.13 20.50
CA SER A 94 17.34 4.48 20.29
C SER A 94 17.86 5.08 18.98
N ILE A 95 16.95 5.26 18.02
CA ILE A 95 17.15 6.30 16.98
C ILE A 95 16.82 7.64 17.67
N PRO A 96 17.69 8.67 17.60
CA PRO A 96 17.37 9.98 18.17
C PRO A 96 16.09 10.52 17.52
N GLY A 97 15.00 10.57 18.29
CA GLY A 97 13.69 11.06 17.84
C GLY A 97 12.56 10.02 17.74
N HIS A 98 12.84 8.72 17.86
CA HIS A 98 11.79 7.69 17.98
C HIS A 98 11.82 7.13 19.40
N SER A 99 10.85 7.56 20.21
CA SER A 99 10.69 7.16 21.60
C SER A 99 10.62 5.63 21.74
N ASP A 100 11.09 5.14 22.89
CA ASP A 100 11.00 3.77 23.40
C ASP A 100 9.53 3.28 23.43
N GLN A 101 8.95 3.01 22.25
CA GLN A 101 7.57 2.58 22.14
C GLN A 101 7.53 1.06 22.07
N ILE A 102 7.00 0.48 23.12
CA ILE A 102 6.54 -0.92 23.14
C ILE A 102 5.47 -1.05 22.05
N PRO A 103 5.63 -1.98 21.08
CA PRO A 103 4.66 -2.15 19.99
C PRO A 103 3.27 -2.49 20.53
N ARG A 104 2.23 -1.84 20.01
CA ARG A 104 0.84 -2.18 20.31
C ARG A 104 0.40 -3.37 19.47
N THR A 105 -0.65 -4.05 19.88
CA THR A 105 -1.24 -5.18 19.13
C THR A 105 -1.74 -4.79 17.73
N THR A 106 -1.98 -3.50 17.50
CA THR A 106 -2.41 -2.95 16.21
C THR A 106 -1.26 -2.53 15.31
N ASP A 107 -0.01 -2.54 15.80
CA ASP A 107 1.15 -2.06 15.06
C ASP A 107 1.72 -3.18 14.18
N LEU A 108 2.24 -2.80 13.01
CA LEU A 108 2.96 -3.74 12.17
C LEU A 108 4.41 -3.80 12.65
N VAL A 109 4.95 -5.01 12.80
CA VAL A 109 6.32 -5.23 13.26
C VAL A 109 7.10 -6.11 12.29
N TYR A 110 8.41 -5.94 12.22
CA TYR A 110 9.32 -6.74 11.40
C TYR A 110 10.61 -7.07 12.16
N ILE A 111 11.27 -8.18 11.78
CA ILE A 111 12.52 -8.63 12.42
C ILE A 111 13.71 -8.29 11.52
N ASP A 112 13.65 -8.73 10.27
CA ASP A 112 14.73 -8.58 9.30
C ASP A 112 14.54 -7.34 8.42
N ASP A 113 15.66 -6.69 8.09
CA ASP A 113 15.64 -5.59 7.13
C ASP A 113 15.23 -6.08 5.74
N SER A 114 14.51 -5.23 5.02
CA SER A 114 14.09 -5.55 3.66
C SER A 114 15.28 -5.62 2.70
N PRO A 115 15.31 -6.59 1.77
CA PRO A 115 16.36 -6.65 0.77
C PRO A 115 16.26 -5.45 -0.19
N SER A 116 17.31 -5.21 -0.96
CA SER A 116 17.25 -4.27 -2.08
C SER A 116 16.40 -4.82 -3.21
N PHE A 117 15.43 -4.02 -3.68
CA PHE A 117 14.56 -4.36 -4.82
C PHE A 117 15.05 -3.77 -6.15
N CYS A 118 16.19 -3.08 -6.15
CA CYS A 118 16.71 -2.38 -7.33
C CYS A 118 17.17 -3.33 -8.43
N MET A 119 17.87 -4.40 -8.04
CA MET A 119 18.45 -5.40 -8.92
C MET A 119 17.68 -6.71 -8.85
N MET A 120 17.75 -7.49 -9.92
CA MET A 120 17.23 -8.85 -9.97
C MET A 120 17.87 -9.69 -8.85
N SER A 121 17.04 -10.38 -8.08
CA SER A 121 17.44 -11.27 -6.99
C SER A 121 16.39 -12.36 -6.81
N ARG A 122 16.64 -13.31 -5.90
CA ARG A 122 15.63 -14.32 -5.53
C ARG A 122 14.33 -13.73 -4.95
N TYR A 123 14.37 -12.50 -4.45
CA TYR A 123 13.23 -11.82 -3.81
C TYR A 123 12.56 -10.79 -4.72
N SER A 124 13.21 -10.39 -5.81
CA SER A 124 12.72 -9.29 -6.65
C SER A 124 13.18 -9.42 -8.09
N PRO A 125 12.32 -9.11 -9.08
CA PRO A 125 12.74 -9.03 -10.48
C PRO A 125 13.66 -7.83 -10.78
N GLY A 126 13.89 -6.92 -9.82
CA GLY A 126 14.56 -5.65 -10.03
C GLY A 126 13.61 -4.55 -10.54
N THR A 127 14.13 -3.34 -10.72
CA THR A 127 13.34 -2.19 -11.19
C THR A 127 13.59 -1.74 -12.62
N SER A 128 14.47 -2.42 -13.37
CA SER A 128 14.70 -2.09 -14.76
C SER A 128 13.41 -2.21 -15.60
N GLY A 129 13.23 -1.30 -16.56
CA GLY A 129 12.05 -1.25 -17.44
C GLY A 129 10.75 -0.80 -16.77
N ARG A 130 10.72 -0.62 -15.45
CA ARG A 130 9.53 -0.12 -14.74
C ARG A 130 9.21 1.31 -15.15
N LYS A 131 7.93 1.61 -15.34
CA LYS A 131 7.47 2.98 -15.55
C LYS A 131 7.65 3.82 -14.29
N CYS A 132 8.11 5.05 -14.46
CA CYS A 132 8.23 6.03 -13.40
C CYS A 132 7.65 7.38 -13.86
N TYR A 133 7.52 8.31 -12.94
CA TYR A 133 7.02 9.67 -13.19
C TYR A 133 8.15 10.66 -12.87
N LYS A 134 8.59 11.40 -13.90
CA LYS A 134 9.81 12.24 -13.91
C LYS A 134 10.01 13.03 -12.62
N ASP A 135 9.01 13.84 -12.24
CA ASP A 135 9.12 14.74 -11.08
C ASP A 135 8.53 14.17 -9.77
N LYS A 136 8.19 12.88 -9.74
CA LYS A 136 7.58 12.25 -8.56
C LYS A 136 8.42 11.16 -7.95
N ASN A 137 8.92 10.22 -8.76
CA ASN A 137 9.48 8.98 -8.21
C ASN A 137 10.49 8.25 -9.08
N CYS A 138 10.98 8.86 -10.17
CA CYS A 138 11.99 8.18 -10.98
C CYS A 138 13.31 7.97 -10.21
N ASP A 139 13.75 8.93 -9.41
CA ASP A 139 15.00 8.79 -8.64
C ASP A 139 14.95 7.64 -7.64
N SER A 140 13.80 7.44 -7.01
CA SER A 140 13.58 6.35 -6.05
C SER A 140 13.37 5.01 -6.76
N ILE A 141 12.40 4.90 -7.67
CA ILE A 141 12.06 3.63 -8.33
C ILE A 141 13.21 3.14 -9.22
N CYS A 142 13.94 4.03 -9.88
CA CYS A 142 15.08 3.68 -10.72
C CYS A 142 16.41 3.61 -9.95
N CYS A 143 16.37 3.82 -8.63
CA CYS A 143 17.52 3.71 -7.74
C CYS A 143 18.74 4.55 -8.17
N GLY A 144 18.50 5.73 -8.76
CA GLY A 144 19.57 6.62 -9.24
C GLY A 144 20.21 6.24 -10.59
N ARG A 145 19.79 5.15 -11.24
CA ARG A 145 20.27 4.75 -12.58
C ARG A 145 19.78 5.68 -13.71
N GLY A 146 18.82 6.55 -13.40
CA GLY A 146 18.11 7.37 -14.37
C GLY A 146 17.05 6.59 -15.15
N HIS A 147 16.48 7.23 -16.17
CA HIS A 147 15.36 6.70 -16.94
C HIS A 147 15.53 6.96 -18.44
N ASN A 148 14.97 6.10 -19.27
CA ASN A 148 14.75 6.33 -20.69
C ASN A 148 13.46 7.14 -20.88
N THR A 149 13.43 8.01 -21.90
CA THR A 149 12.26 8.82 -22.25
C THR A 149 11.80 8.44 -23.65
N GLN A 150 10.54 8.05 -23.78
CA GLN A 150 9.93 7.70 -25.06
C GLN A 150 8.67 8.55 -25.28
N SER A 151 8.59 9.24 -26.42
CA SER A 151 7.34 9.89 -26.82
C SER A 151 6.37 8.86 -27.39
N ARG A 152 5.17 8.77 -26.82
CA ARG A 152 4.07 7.94 -27.29
C ARG A 152 2.89 8.80 -27.70
N VAL A 153 2.32 8.51 -28.86
CA VAL A 153 1.06 9.12 -29.30
C VAL A 153 -0.09 8.33 -28.68
N VAL A 154 -0.93 9.00 -27.90
CA VAL A 154 -2.08 8.41 -27.20
C VAL A 154 -3.35 9.08 -27.68
N THR A 155 -4.29 8.26 -28.15
CA THR A 155 -5.62 8.74 -28.55
C THR A 155 -6.62 8.42 -27.44
N ARG A 156 -7.38 9.43 -27.00
CA ARG A 156 -8.39 9.32 -25.93
C ARG A 156 -9.67 10.06 -26.31
N PRO A 157 -10.83 9.60 -25.83
CA PRO A 157 -12.05 10.39 -25.92
C PRO A 157 -11.89 11.71 -25.17
N CYS A 158 -12.33 12.79 -25.80
CA CYS A 158 -12.25 14.15 -25.30
C CYS A 158 -13.48 14.95 -25.74
N GLN A 159 -13.69 16.13 -25.15
CA GLN A 159 -14.77 17.03 -25.54
C GLN A 159 -16.14 16.32 -25.62
N CYS A 160 -16.41 15.48 -24.61
CA CYS A 160 -17.63 14.68 -24.56
C CYS A 160 -18.85 15.56 -24.31
N GLN A 161 -19.90 15.40 -25.12
CA GLN A 161 -21.17 16.10 -24.98
C GLN A 161 -22.29 15.09 -24.77
N VAL A 162 -23.13 15.36 -23.77
CA VAL A 162 -24.36 14.59 -23.55
C VAL A 162 -25.39 15.06 -24.56
N ARG A 163 -25.86 14.16 -25.42
CA ARG A 163 -26.98 14.43 -26.31
C ARG A 163 -28.28 14.19 -25.56
N TRP A 164 -29.22 15.13 -25.67
CA TRP A 164 -30.52 14.99 -25.02
C TRP A 164 -31.23 13.76 -25.59
N CYS A 165 -31.43 12.80 -24.69
CA CYS A 165 -31.72 11.39 -24.86
C CYS A 165 -30.97 10.63 -25.98
N CYS A 166 -30.06 9.70 -25.66
CA CYS A 166 -29.63 9.21 -24.35
C CYS A 166 -28.19 8.64 -24.44
N TYR A 167 -27.29 9.34 -25.13
CA TYR A 167 -25.91 8.89 -25.32
C TYR A 167 -24.91 10.05 -25.23
N VAL A 168 -23.65 9.68 -24.98
CA VAL A 168 -22.52 10.59 -24.91
C VAL A 168 -21.75 10.47 -26.21
N GLU A 169 -21.57 11.59 -26.91
CA GLU A 169 -20.67 11.67 -28.06
C GLU A 169 -19.36 12.30 -27.62
N CYS A 170 -18.24 11.63 -27.88
CA CYS A 170 -16.90 12.16 -27.64
C CYS A 170 -16.13 12.22 -28.96
N LYS A 171 -15.28 13.24 -29.10
CA LYS A 171 -14.27 13.25 -30.16
C LYS A 171 -13.08 12.38 -29.75
N GLN A 172 -12.33 11.88 -30.73
CA GLN A 172 -11.04 11.24 -30.49
C GLN A 172 -9.95 12.31 -30.56
N CYS A 173 -9.36 12.65 -29.41
CA CYS A 173 -8.20 13.55 -29.36
C CYS A 173 -6.93 12.72 -29.30
N THR A 174 -5.95 13.10 -30.11
CA THR A 174 -4.62 12.50 -30.10
C THR A 174 -3.63 13.46 -29.47
N GLN A 175 -2.90 13.00 -28.46
CA GLN A 175 -1.89 13.77 -27.77
C GLN A 175 -0.57 12.99 -27.71
N ARG A 176 0.55 13.71 -27.85
CA ARG A 176 1.88 13.14 -27.59
C ARG A 176 2.16 13.22 -26.09
N GLU A 177 2.45 12.09 -25.48
CA GLU A 177 2.84 11.97 -24.08
C GLU A 177 4.22 11.38 -23.96
N GLU A 178 4.97 11.78 -22.93
CA GLU A 178 6.25 11.18 -22.60
C GLU A 178 6.06 10.04 -21.60
N VAL A 179 6.67 8.90 -21.90
CA VAL A 179 6.71 7.73 -21.03
C VAL A 179 8.15 7.56 -20.55
N TYR A 180 8.33 7.47 -19.24
CA TYR A 180 9.63 7.28 -18.61
C TYR A 180 9.75 5.86 -18.05
N THR A 181 10.84 5.18 -18.37
CA THR A 181 11.13 3.82 -17.87
C THR A 181 12.52 3.74 -17.29
N CYS A 182 12.68 3.02 -16.17
CA CYS A 182 13.98 2.87 -15.54
C CYS A 182 14.98 2.17 -16.45
N LYS A 183 16.22 2.65 -16.43
CA LYS A 183 17.34 2.01 -17.11
C LYS A 183 17.79 0.74 -16.37
N ASP A 184 18.49 -0.12 -17.09
CA ASP A 184 19.24 -1.25 -16.54
C ASP A 184 20.37 -0.79 -15.62
#